data_AF-A0A7Y2E4Q4-F1
#
_entry.id   AF-A0A7Y2E4Q4-F1
#
_cell.length_a   1.000
_cell.length_b   1.000
_cell.length_c   1.000
_cell.angle_alpha   90.00
_cell.angle_beta   90.00
_cell.angle_gamma   90.00
#
_symmetry.space_group_name_H-M   'P 1'
#
loop_
_entity.id
_entity.type
_entity.pdbx_description
1 polymer ?
#
loop_
_entity_poly.entity_id
_entity_poly.type
_entity_poly.pdbx_seq_one_letter_code
_entity_poly.pdbx_strand_id
1 'polypeptide(L)'
;MQLPITSVFIAMSLDGFIARSDGDVSWLPTSGAPEDGDFGYGSFMSGIDTIVYGRKTFEKVMTMDFWPFREERVIVLSTGTPHIPEQRKDQVETLNLEPGDLLDRLGREGAQGVYVDGGITIQRFLRAGALDMII
;
A
#
# COMPACT_ATOMS: atom_id res chain seq x y z
N MET A 1 3.36 23.99 4.14
CA MET A 1 3.67 22.55 4.30
C MET A 1 3.26 21.88 3.01
N GLN A 2 4.08 20.95 2.51
CA GLN A 2 3.86 20.27 1.24
C GLN A 2 3.19 18.92 1.52
N LEU A 3 2.17 18.56 0.72
CA LEU A 3 1.59 17.21 0.77
C LEU A 3 2.58 16.20 0.17
N PRO A 4 2.62 14.96 0.69
CA PRO A 4 3.47 13.93 0.10
C PRO A 4 3.01 13.58 -1.30
N ILE A 5 3.93 13.09 -2.14
CA ILE A 5 3.62 12.49 -3.43
C ILE A 5 2.96 11.14 -3.19
N THR A 6 1.83 10.91 -3.83
CA THR A 6 0.97 9.74 -3.66
C THR A 6 0.95 8.90 -4.92
N SER A 7 1.33 7.63 -4.78
CA SER A 7 1.52 6.75 -5.93
C SER A 7 0.89 5.39 -5.70
N VAL A 8 0.36 4.81 -6.77
CA VAL A 8 -0.03 3.40 -6.84
C VAL A 8 0.99 2.67 -7.70
N PHE A 9 1.40 1.48 -7.25
CA PHE A 9 2.16 0.52 -8.04
C PHE A 9 1.44 -0.82 -7.91
N ILE A 10 0.76 -1.30 -8.95
CA ILE A 10 -0.14 -2.47 -8.81
C ILE A 10 -0.11 -3.41 -10.01
N ALA A 11 -0.02 -4.71 -9.71
CA ALA A 11 -0.26 -5.74 -10.70
C ALA A 11 -1.76 -5.99 -10.88
N MET A 12 -2.23 -6.07 -12.12
CA MET A 12 -3.60 -6.40 -12.46
C MET A 12 -3.68 -7.33 -13.66
N SER A 13 -4.76 -8.10 -13.75
CA SER A 13 -5.13 -8.82 -14.95
C SER A 13 -5.49 -7.85 -16.09
N LEU A 14 -5.50 -8.34 -17.33
CA LEU A 14 -5.84 -7.53 -18.51
C LEU A 14 -7.25 -6.91 -18.43
N ASP A 15 -8.18 -7.60 -17.76
CA ASP A 15 -9.54 -7.17 -17.50
C ASP A 15 -9.71 -6.39 -16.19
N GLY A 16 -8.61 -6.02 -15.52
CA GLY A 16 -8.59 -5.04 -14.43
C GLY A 16 -8.82 -5.59 -13.02
N PHE A 17 -8.63 -6.88 -12.80
CA PHE A 17 -8.73 -7.50 -11.46
C PHE A 17 -7.37 -7.63 -10.79
N ILE A 18 -7.31 -7.35 -9.50
CA ILE A 18 -6.08 -7.44 -8.68
C ILE A 18 -6.01 -8.73 -7.84
N ALA A 19 -7.12 -9.46 -7.76
CA ALA A 19 -7.24 -10.73 -7.05
C ALA A 19 -8.41 -11.53 -7.63
N ARG A 20 -8.39 -12.84 -7.43
CA ARG A 20 -9.54 -13.72 -7.70
C ARG A 20 -10.68 -13.41 -6.73
N SER A 21 -11.87 -13.96 -7.00
CA SER A 21 -13.07 -13.75 -6.17
C SER A 21 -12.92 -14.24 -4.73
N ASP A 22 -12.02 -15.19 -4.49
CA ASP A 22 -11.64 -15.71 -3.17
C ASP A 22 -10.48 -14.94 -2.51
N GLY A 23 -9.97 -13.88 -3.16
CA GLY A 23 -8.82 -13.10 -2.69
C GLY A 23 -7.46 -13.72 -3.03
N ASP A 24 -7.43 -14.79 -3.83
CA ASP A 24 -6.18 -15.40 -4.24
C ASP A 24 -5.40 -14.51 -5.24
N VAL A 25 -4.08 -14.52 -5.05
CA VAL A 25 -3.10 -13.81 -5.87
C VAL A 25 -2.01 -14.74 -6.41
N SER A 26 -2.21 -16.07 -6.34
CA SER A 26 -1.25 -17.07 -6.84
C SER A 26 -0.99 -17.01 -8.35
N TRP A 27 -1.81 -16.24 -9.08
CA TRP A 27 -1.57 -15.92 -10.49
C TRP A 27 -0.39 -14.94 -10.67
N LEU A 28 0.04 -14.24 -9.62
CA LEU A 28 1.29 -13.49 -9.61
C LEU A 28 2.49 -14.45 -9.53
N PRO A 29 3.61 -14.14 -10.21
CA PRO A 29 4.83 -14.93 -10.09
C PRO A 29 5.30 -15.04 -8.63
N THR A 30 5.63 -16.24 -8.17
CA THR A 30 6.04 -16.55 -6.78
C THR A 30 7.51 -16.22 -6.47
N SER A 31 8.31 -15.88 -7.47
CA SER A 31 9.71 -15.48 -7.31
C SER A 31 9.90 -14.07 -7.85
N GLY A 32 10.53 -13.22 -7.05
CA GLY A 32 10.80 -11.83 -7.38
C GLY A 32 11.53 -11.74 -8.71
N ALA A 33 10.99 -10.87 -9.56
CA ALA A 33 11.33 -10.68 -10.97
C ALA A 33 11.02 -11.90 -11.87
N PRO A 34 10.15 -11.77 -12.89
CA PRO A 34 10.25 -12.64 -14.07
C PRO A 34 11.67 -12.60 -14.65
N GLU A 35 11.97 -13.44 -15.65
CA GLU A 35 13.26 -13.41 -16.37
C GLU A 35 13.69 -11.98 -16.78
N ASP A 36 12.72 -11.06 -16.91
CA ASP A 36 12.89 -9.66 -17.31
C ASP A 36 13.13 -8.63 -16.17
N GLY A 37 13.22 -9.03 -14.88
CA GLY A 37 13.54 -8.11 -13.77
C GLY A 37 12.36 -7.72 -12.86
N ASP A 38 12.57 -6.80 -11.90
CA ASP A 38 11.61 -6.46 -10.82
C ASP A 38 10.49 -5.49 -11.23
N PHE A 39 10.34 -5.23 -12.54
CA PHE A 39 9.43 -4.24 -13.12
C PHE A 39 9.60 -2.82 -12.56
N GLY A 40 10.76 -2.48 -12.00
CA GLY A 40 11.02 -1.18 -11.40
C GLY A 40 10.51 -1.03 -9.97
N TYR A 41 10.02 -2.10 -9.34
CA TYR A 41 9.50 -2.06 -7.96
C TYR A 41 10.53 -1.55 -6.95
N GLY A 42 11.80 -1.95 -7.06
CA GLY A 42 12.86 -1.46 -6.20
C GLY A 42 13.13 0.03 -6.36
N SER A 43 13.13 0.53 -7.61
CA SER A 43 13.27 1.96 -7.88
C SER A 43 12.08 2.75 -7.35
N PHE A 44 10.87 2.21 -7.48
CA PHE A 44 9.65 2.81 -6.94
C PHE A 44 9.74 2.92 -5.41
N MET A 45 10.03 1.81 -4.73
CA MET A 45 10.12 1.77 -3.26
C MET A 45 11.23 2.66 -2.69
N SER A 46 12.30 2.95 -3.45
CA SER A 46 13.38 3.85 -2.99
C SER A 46 12.92 5.28 -2.66
N GLY A 47 11.79 5.71 -3.22
CA GLY A 47 11.17 7.00 -2.94
C GLY A 47 10.01 6.95 -1.94
N ILE A 48 9.70 5.79 -1.36
CA ILE A 48 8.55 5.59 -0.48
C ILE A 48 9.02 5.52 0.97
N ASP A 49 8.41 6.33 1.83
CA ASP A 49 8.60 6.30 3.29
C ASP A 49 7.36 5.80 4.04
N THR A 50 6.19 5.86 3.38
CA THR A 50 4.90 5.50 3.99
C THR A 50 4.08 4.64 3.04
N ILE A 51 3.53 3.54 3.56
CA ILE A 51 2.63 2.64 2.83
C ILE A 51 1.24 2.74 3.45
N VAL A 52 0.22 2.86 2.61
CA VAL A 52 -1.18 2.96 3.02
C VAL A 52 -1.94 1.77 2.45
N TYR A 53 -2.35 0.87 3.33
CA TYR A 53 -3.17 -0.30 3.01
C TYR A 53 -4.63 -0.11 3.40
N GLY A 54 -5.51 -0.81 2.70
CA GLY A 54 -6.80 -1.21 3.28
C GLY A 54 -6.67 -2.48 4.11
N ARG A 55 -7.61 -2.70 5.05
CA ARG A 55 -7.63 -3.90 5.92
C ARG A 55 -7.38 -5.23 5.18
N LYS A 56 -8.10 -5.49 4.08
CA LYS A 56 -8.00 -6.76 3.34
C LYS A 56 -6.61 -6.98 2.75
N THR A 57 -5.98 -5.93 2.23
CA THR A 57 -4.61 -6.01 1.70
C THR A 57 -3.63 -6.30 2.83
N PHE A 58 -3.76 -5.60 3.96
CA PHE A 58 -2.93 -5.85 5.14
C PHE A 58 -3.07 -7.30 5.64
N GLU A 59 -4.30 -7.79 5.80
CA GLU A 59 -4.56 -9.18 6.20
C GLU A 59 -3.95 -10.18 5.21
N LYS A 60 -4.02 -9.91 3.90
CA LYS A 60 -3.38 -10.75 2.88
C LYS A 60 -1.85 -10.73 3.00
N VAL A 61 -1.23 -9.56 3.15
CA VAL A 61 0.22 -9.42 3.34
C VAL A 61 0.67 -10.16 4.61
N MET A 62 -0.12 -10.15 5.68
CA MET A 62 0.16 -10.93 6.90
C MET A 62 0.15 -12.45 6.69
N THR A 63 -0.43 -12.96 5.59
CA THR A 63 -0.36 -14.39 5.23
C THR A 63 0.85 -14.75 4.38
N MET A 64 1.64 -13.77 3.94
CA MET A 64 2.83 -14.01 3.12
C MET A 64 4.02 -14.41 4.00
N ASP A 65 4.90 -15.26 3.46
CA ASP A 65 6.07 -15.78 4.18
C ASP A 65 7.16 -14.72 4.43
N PHE A 66 7.03 -13.53 3.85
CA PHE A 66 7.97 -12.43 4.02
C PHE A 66 7.27 -11.10 4.21
N TRP A 67 7.94 -10.21 4.95
CA TRP A 67 7.56 -8.82 5.11
C TRP A 67 8.66 -7.96 4.49
N PRO A 68 8.42 -7.35 3.31
CA PRO A 68 9.48 -6.67 2.55
C PRO A 68 9.87 -5.31 3.12
N PHE A 69 9.03 -4.72 3.97
CA PHE A 69 9.20 -3.34 4.44
C PHE A 69 10.13 -3.28 5.64
N ARG A 70 11.19 -2.49 5.52
CA ARG A 70 12.25 -2.40 6.53
C ARG A 70 12.08 -1.17 7.39
N GLU A 71 11.93 -0.02 6.74
CA GLU A 71 11.95 1.30 7.38
C GLU A 71 10.62 2.04 7.16
N GLU A 72 9.87 1.64 6.15
CA GLU A 72 8.63 2.29 5.75
C GLU A 72 7.57 2.12 6.83
N ARG A 73 6.94 3.22 7.21
CA ARG A 73 5.75 3.20 8.07
C ARG A 73 4.60 2.57 7.30
N VAL A 74 3.80 1.74 7.96
CA VAL A 74 2.62 1.13 7.36
C VAL A 74 1.36 1.63 8.07
N ILE A 75 0.44 2.19 7.31
CA ILE A 75 -0.85 2.68 7.77
C ILE A 75 -1.94 1.78 7.23
N VAL A 76 -2.73 1.19 8.11
CA VAL A 76 -3.90 0.38 7.73
C VAL A 76 -5.16 1.22 7.91
N LEU A 77 -5.79 1.58 6.80
CA LEU A 77 -7.10 2.24 6.80
C LEU A 77 -8.20 1.24 7.10
N SER A 78 -8.86 1.42 8.24
CA SER A 78 -9.84 0.49 8.77
C SER A 78 -10.74 1.15 9.81
N THR A 79 -12.04 0.87 9.77
CA THR A 79 -13.02 1.26 10.81
C THR A 79 -12.95 0.41 12.08
N GLY A 80 -12.15 -0.66 12.08
CA GLY A 80 -11.97 -1.58 13.19
C GLY A 80 -10.49 -1.88 13.39
N THR A 81 -10.15 -2.68 14.40
CA THR A 81 -8.76 -2.95 14.77
C THR A 81 -8.31 -4.29 14.18
N PRO A 82 -7.59 -4.30 13.03
CA PRO A 82 -6.98 -5.54 12.55
C PRO A 82 -5.96 -6.04 13.58
N HIS A 83 -5.75 -7.35 13.61
CA HIS A 83 -4.68 -7.92 14.43
C HIS A 83 -3.32 -7.51 13.85
N ILE A 84 -2.53 -6.77 14.63
CA ILE A 84 -1.15 -6.42 14.30
C ILE A 84 -0.24 -7.30 15.18
N PRO A 85 0.62 -8.15 14.60
CA PRO A 85 1.59 -8.93 15.35
C PRO A 85 2.51 -8.03 16.19
N GLU A 86 2.92 -8.48 17.39
CA GLU A 86 3.79 -7.70 18.29
C GLU A 86 5.05 -7.18 17.59
N GLN A 87 5.66 -8.01 16.73
CA GLN A 87 6.88 -7.69 15.99
C GLN A 87 6.70 -6.54 14.97
N ARG A 88 5.45 -6.11 14.72
CA ARG A 88 5.12 -5.08 13.73
C ARG A 88 4.47 -3.83 14.34
N LYS A 89 4.23 -3.80 15.66
CA LYS A 89 3.53 -2.69 16.32
C LYS A 89 4.25 -1.34 16.22
N ASP A 90 5.57 -1.35 16.10
CA ASP A 90 6.36 -0.12 15.95
C ASP A 90 6.31 0.44 14.52
N GLN A 91 5.96 -0.39 13.54
CA GLN A 91 5.93 -0.04 12.11
C GLN A 91 4.50 0.16 11.58
N VAL A 92 3.52 -0.52 12.16
CA VAL A 92 2.14 -0.56 11.68
C VAL A 92 1.22 0.19 12.64
N GLU A 93 0.50 1.18 12.11
CA GLU A 93 -0.62 1.82 12.80
C GLU A 93 -1.95 1.62 12.06
N THR A 94 -3.05 1.63 12.79
CA THR A 94 -4.39 1.60 12.21
C THR A 94 -5.05 2.96 12.33
N LEU A 95 -5.52 3.50 11.21
CA LEU A 95 -6.23 4.78 11.17
C LEU A 95 -7.60 4.64 10.50
N ASN A 96 -8.51 5.53 10.88
CA ASN A 96 -9.80 5.68 10.21
C ASN A 96 -9.96 7.13 9.74
N LEU A 97 -9.21 7.46 8.68
CA LEU A 97 -9.22 8.79 8.07
C LEU A 97 -9.69 8.71 6.61
N GLU A 98 -10.22 9.81 6.10
CA GLU A 98 -10.38 10.02 4.66
C GLU A 98 -9.02 10.39 4.03
N PRO A 99 -8.83 10.15 2.72
CA PRO A 99 -7.54 10.41 2.06
C PRO A 99 -7.01 11.84 2.29
N GLY A 100 -7.85 12.87 2.19
CA GLY A 100 -7.43 14.26 2.42
C GLY A 100 -6.87 14.48 3.83
N ASP A 101 -7.62 14.08 4.86
CA ASP A 101 -7.19 14.22 6.26
C ASP A 101 -5.91 13.42 6.56
N LEU A 102 -5.78 12.24 5.94
CA LEU A 102 -4.58 11.43 6.05
C LEU A 102 -3.37 12.15 5.44
N LEU A 103 -3.50 12.70 4.23
CA LEU A 103 -2.41 13.40 3.57
C LEU A 103 -2.02 14.69 4.29
N ASP A 104 -2.99 15.42 4.83
CA ASP A 104 -2.72 16.59 5.68
C ASP A 104 -1.93 16.22 6.95
N ARG A 105 -2.25 15.06 7.55
CA ARG A 105 -1.50 14.54 8.69
C ARG A 105 -0.08 14.14 8.27
N LEU A 106 0.05 13.36 7.20
CA LEU A 106 1.34 12.87 6.71
C LEU A 106 2.26 14.01 6.28
N GLY A 107 1.74 15.03 5.61
CA GLY A 107 2.50 16.23 5.25
C GLY A 107 2.99 17.02 6.48
N ARG A 108 2.23 17.05 7.59
CA ARG A 108 2.67 17.63 8.87
C ARG A 108 3.74 16.79 9.56
N GLU A 109 3.70 15.47 9.37
CA GLU A 109 4.67 14.51 9.88
C GLU A 109 5.92 14.40 9.00
N GLY A 110 5.95 15.09 7.85
CA GLY A 110 7.12 15.19 6.98
C GLY A 110 7.24 14.07 5.94
N ALA A 111 6.20 13.26 5.74
CA ALA A 111 6.17 12.24 4.70
C ALA A 111 6.44 12.85 3.32
N GLN A 112 7.21 12.17 2.49
CA GLN A 112 7.59 12.59 1.14
C GLN A 112 6.90 11.71 0.10
N GLY A 113 6.95 10.39 0.26
CA GLY A 113 6.43 9.42 -0.69
C GLY A 113 5.49 8.41 -0.05
N VAL A 114 4.26 8.37 -0.56
CA VAL A 114 3.18 7.50 -0.08
C VAL A 114 2.81 6.47 -1.14
N TYR A 115 3.00 5.19 -0.83
CA TYR A 115 2.51 4.08 -1.63
C TYR A 115 1.10 3.70 -1.17
N VAL A 116 0.11 3.88 -2.04
CA VAL A 116 -1.29 3.52 -1.78
C VAL A 116 -1.61 2.18 -2.43
N ASP A 117 -2.07 1.22 -1.63
CA ASP A 117 -2.38 -0.12 -2.12
C ASP A 117 -3.68 -0.71 -1.53
N GLY A 118 -4.28 -1.61 -2.29
CA GLY A 118 -5.57 -2.23 -2.04
C GLY A 118 -6.69 -1.55 -2.79
N GLY A 119 -7.47 -2.34 -3.56
CA GLY A 119 -8.46 -1.82 -4.50
C GLY A 119 -9.46 -0.82 -3.90
N ILE A 120 -10.02 -1.08 -2.71
CA ILE A 120 -10.94 -0.14 -2.04
C ILE A 120 -10.21 1.16 -1.65
N THR A 121 -8.99 1.05 -1.15
CA THR A 121 -8.17 2.20 -0.73
C THR A 121 -7.80 3.05 -1.93
N ILE A 122 -7.30 2.44 -3.00
CA ILE A 122 -6.98 3.10 -4.27
C ILE A 122 -8.22 3.83 -4.82
N GLN A 123 -9.39 3.18 -4.84
CA GLN A 123 -10.64 3.83 -5.27
C GLN A 123 -11.03 5.04 -4.40
N ARG A 124 -10.77 5.01 -3.09
CA ARG A 124 -11.03 6.17 -2.21
C ARG A 124 -10.10 7.33 -2.55
N PHE A 125 -8.81 7.07 -2.75
CA PHE A 125 -7.84 8.09 -3.14
C PHE A 125 -8.13 8.66 -4.53
N LEU A 126 -8.50 7.82 -5.51
CA LEU A 126 -8.97 8.26 -6.83
C LEU A 126 -10.19 9.18 -6.73
N ARG A 127 -11.22 8.80 -5.97
CA ARG A 127 -12.43 9.64 -5.79
C ARG A 127 -12.14 10.97 -5.11
N ALA A 128 -11.13 11.01 -4.24
CA ALA A 128 -10.70 12.24 -3.58
C ALA A 128 -9.80 13.12 -4.46
N GLY A 129 -9.40 12.67 -5.66
CA GLY A 129 -8.42 13.37 -6.49
C GLY A 129 -7.03 13.43 -5.85
N ALA A 130 -6.69 12.42 -5.05
CA ALA A 130 -5.54 12.40 -4.16
C ALA A 130 -4.47 11.38 -4.59
N LEU A 131 -4.32 11.16 -5.90
CA LEU A 131 -3.23 10.34 -6.47
C LEU A 131 -2.47 11.16 -7.52
N ASP A 132 -1.15 11.16 -7.42
CA ASP A 132 -0.26 11.81 -8.38
C ASP A 132 0.16 10.86 -9.50
N MET A 133 0.39 9.57 -9.17
CA MET A 133 0.88 8.56 -10.12
C MET A 133 0.18 7.21 -9.95
N ILE A 134 -0.02 6.52 -11.07
CA ILE A 134 -0.51 5.14 -11.13
C ILE A 134 0.41 4.38 -12.07
N ILE A 135 1.02 3.32 -11.55
CA ILE A 135 2.01 2.47 -12.21
C ILE A 135 1.48 1.04 -12.24
#